data_AF-A0A1I7UTN5-F1
#
_entry.id   AF-A0A1I7UTN5-F1
#
_cell.length_a   1.000
_cell.length_b   1.000
_cell.length_c   1.000
_cell.angle_alpha   90.00
_cell.angle_beta   90.00
_cell.angle_gamma   90.00
#
_symmetry.space_group_name_H-M   'P 1'
#
loop_
_entity.id
_entity.type
_entity.pdbx_description
1 polymer ?
#
loop_
_entity_poly.entity_id
_entity_poly.type
_entity_poly.pdbx_seq_one_letter_code
_entity_poly.pdbx_strand_id
1 'polypeptide(L)'
;MSKRAKNTLKLTSDSFFFSISNELLVYGKAANTWDGQSKPTDEILKYFFEGETIGFCLYPDRVILREQSLQKQLVVAQHLLDTFRKPTIYVAFYDPALPSTAWEFMKIINERKLSVKSFVYRITEDSSEFIPRIMDECTEITDCIWINAIFRDEKTNWINLENFLNCRRIILHLNKNSNLTPHSWNTFLRNWINSDAQLECLCCYNIKPTDFLLMVDGLSDEGINRRRAYEWVDVKRRDGTEFVIGRIFDYMYLETREEHLEAWWRQ
;
A
#
# COMPACT_ATOMS: atom_id res chain seq x y z
N MET A 1 18.15 -6.01 28.36
CA MET A 1 16.81 -6.56 28.68
C MET A 1 16.93 -7.95 29.29
N SER A 2 16.15 -8.23 30.35
CA SER A 2 16.08 -9.57 30.94
C SER A 2 15.44 -10.58 29.98
N LYS A 3 15.74 -11.88 30.15
CA LYS A 3 15.11 -12.96 29.37
C LYS A 3 13.59 -12.94 29.47
N ARG A 4 13.05 -12.59 30.65
CA ARG A 4 11.60 -12.45 30.89
C ARG A 4 11.01 -11.30 30.08
N ALA A 5 11.60 -10.11 30.10
CA ALA A 5 11.12 -8.97 29.34
C ALA A 5 11.13 -9.25 27.82
N LYS A 6 12.22 -9.88 27.32
CA LYS A 6 12.29 -10.32 25.92
C LYS A 6 11.17 -11.30 25.55
N ASN A 7 10.89 -12.27 26.41
CA ASN A 7 9.82 -13.25 26.17
C ASN A 7 8.43 -12.61 26.20
N THR A 8 8.17 -11.69 27.12
CA THR A 8 6.91 -10.96 27.17
C THR A 8 6.72 -10.12 25.90
N LEU A 9 7.74 -9.34 25.52
CA LEU A 9 7.68 -8.50 24.32
C LEU A 9 7.41 -9.33 23.06
N LYS A 10 8.04 -10.51 22.94
CA LYS A 10 7.81 -11.45 21.83
C LYS A 10 6.39 -12.01 21.75
N LEU A 11 5.69 -12.10 22.88
CA LEU A 11 4.34 -12.65 22.95
C LEU A 11 3.25 -11.58 22.83
N THR A 12 3.57 -10.31 23.07
CA THR A 12 2.58 -9.22 23.12
C THR A 12 2.61 -8.29 21.91
N SER A 13 3.59 -8.46 21.01
CA SER A 13 3.71 -7.62 19.82
C SER A 13 2.99 -8.27 18.64
N ASP A 14 1.74 -7.89 18.43
CA ASP A 14 0.88 -8.48 17.38
C ASP A 14 1.15 -7.89 15.99
N SER A 15 1.64 -6.64 15.93
CA SER A 15 1.87 -5.94 14.67
C SER A 15 3.01 -4.93 14.73
N PHE A 16 3.69 -4.73 13.61
CA PHE A 16 4.65 -3.63 13.43
C PHE A 16 4.26 -2.78 12.23
N PHE A 17 4.43 -1.47 12.37
CA PHE A 17 4.41 -0.54 11.25
C PHE A 17 5.82 0.00 11.04
N PHE A 18 6.39 -0.24 9.87
CA PHE A 18 7.67 0.30 9.42
C PHE A 18 7.39 1.46 8.47
N SER A 19 7.90 2.64 8.79
CA SER A 19 7.92 3.79 7.86
C SER A 19 9.35 4.16 7.54
N ILE A 20 9.74 3.93 6.30
CA ILE A 20 11.09 4.12 5.78
C ILE A 20 11.13 5.38 4.91
N SER A 21 12.06 6.28 5.24
CA SER A 21 12.28 7.56 4.55
C SER A 21 13.75 7.97 4.77
N ASN A 22 14.01 9.25 5.05
CA ASN A 22 15.30 9.67 5.64
C ASN A 22 15.56 9.06 7.02
N GLU A 23 14.50 8.64 7.70
CA GLU A 23 14.55 7.97 9.01
C GLU A 23 13.75 6.67 8.93
N LEU A 24 14.09 5.71 9.79
CA LEU A 24 13.27 4.53 10.02
C LEU A 24 12.42 4.75 11.27
N LEU A 25 11.09 4.73 11.10
CA LEU A 25 10.12 4.79 12.17
C LEU A 25 9.50 3.40 12.36
N VAL A 26 9.46 2.93 13.60
CA VAL A 26 8.86 1.64 13.97
C VAL A 26 7.80 1.85 15.04
N TYR A 27 6.58 1.39 14.77
CA TYR A 27 5.46 1.43 15.72
C TYR A 27 5.05 0.02 16.12
N GLY A 28 4.68 -0.16 17.39
CA GLY A 28 4.21 -1.45 17.92
C GLY A 28 2.69 -1.65 17.85
N LYS A 29 1.93 -0.73 17.26
CA LYS A 29 0.47 -0.80 17.09
C LYS A 29 0.07 -0.36 15.69
N ALA A 30 -1.02 -0.94 15.19
CA ALA A 30 -1.61 -0.58 13.90
C ALA A 30 -1.86 0.93 13.82
N ALA A 31 -1.45 1.53 12.70
CA ALA A 31 -1.28 2.95 12.45
C ALA A 31 -2.58 3.79 12.49
N ASN A 32 -3.66 3.32 13.11
CA ASN A 32 -4.93 4.03 13.12
C ASN A 32 -4.89 5.23 14.08
N THR A 33 -3.93 5.26 14.98
CA THR A 33 -3.67 6.40 15.89
C THR A 33 -2.51 7.24 15.35
N TRP A 34 -2.72 7.93 14.23
CA TRP A 34 -1.91 9.11 13.87
C TRP A 34 -2.23 10.30 14.80
N ASP A 35 -2.66 10.03 16.04
CA ASP A 35 -3.02 11.07 16.98
C ASP A 35 -1.72 11.71 17.47
N GLY A 36 -1.41 12.82 16.83
CA GLY A 36 -0.13 13.49 16.92
C GLY A 36 0.16 13.99 18.33
N GLN A 37 1.45 14.28 18.53
CA GLN A 37 2.02 15.02 19.67
C GLN A 37 2.54 14.20 20.86
N SER A 38 2.87 12.92 20.70
CA SER A 38 3.83 12.34 21.66
C SER A 38 5.17 13.07 21.51
N LYS A 39 5.61 13.75 22.58
CA LYS A 39 6.92 14.42 22.63
C LYS A 39 8.01 13.35 22.72
N PRO A 40 9.15 13.54 22.03
CA PRO A 40 10.30 12.65 22.21
C PRO A 40 10.75 12.68 23.66
N THR A 41 11.33 11.58 24.13
CA THR A 41 12.27 11.68 25.24
C THR A 41 13.48 12.46 24.75
N ASP A 42 13.96 13.46 25.49
CA ASP A 42 15.15 14.24 25.12
C ASP A 42 16.43 13.37 25.05
N GLU A 43 16.36 12.13 25.53
CA GLU A 43 17.44 11.17 25.51
C GLU A 43 17.55 10.45 24.15
N ILE A 44 18.70 10.64 23.48
CA ILE A 44 19.14 9.79 22.37
C ILE A 44 19.85 8.58 22.95
N LEU A 45 19.29 7.39 22.76
CA LEU A 45 19.91 6.16 23.18
C LEU A 45 20.87 5.66 22.10
N LYS A 46 22.14 5.48 22.46
CA LYS A 46 23.15 4.89 21.59
C LYS A 46 23.27 3.40 21.89
N TYR A 47 23.07 2.57 20.89
CA TYR A 47 23.24 1.12 20.98
C TYR A 47 24.35 0.67 20.05
N PHE A 48 25.13 -0.30 20.50
CA PHE A 48 26.12 -0.96 19.65
C PHE A 48 25.48 -2.15 18.96
N PHE A 49 25.37 -2.09 17.63
CA PHE A 49 24.73 -3.09 16.79
C PHE A 49 25.69 -3.48 15.67
N GLU A 50 26.06 -4.76 15.59
CA GLU A 50 26.97 -5.31 14.57
C GLU A 50 28.30 -4.55 14.35
N GLY A 51 28.86 -3.97 15.43
CA GLY A 51 30.11 -3.20 15.32
C GLY A 51 29.91 -1.70 15.14
N GLU A 52 28.68 -1.25 14.92
CA GLU A 52 28.34 0.14 14.69
C GLU A 52 27.53 0.73 15.84
N THR A 53 27.67 2.04 16.07
CA THR A 53 26.84 2.76 17.03
C THR A 53 25.62 3.32 16.32
N ILE A 54 24.44 2.86 16.72
CA ILE A 54 23.14 3.26 16.17
C ILE A 54 22.40 4.11 17.21
N GLY A 55 21.94 5.29 16.80
CA GLY A 55 21.20 6.23 17.65
C GLY A 55 19.69 6.09 17.50
N PHE A 56 18.99 5.92 18.62
CA PHE A 56 17.54 5.81 18.67
C PHE A 56 16.93 6.96 19.47
N CYS A 57 15.80 7.46 19.01
CA CYS A 57 14.93 8.36 19.76
C CYS A 57 13.67 7.58 20.14
N LEU A 58 13.40 7.50 21.44
CA LEU A 58 12.24 6.78 21.95
C LEU A 58 11.04 7.72 22.13
N TYR A 59 9.89 7.18 21.78
CA TYR A 59 8.58 7.74 22.09
C TYR A 59 7.76 6.67 22.83
N PRO A 60 6.71 7.06 23.55
CA PRO A 60 5.81 6.09 24.20
C PRO A 60 5.23 5.04 23.22
N ASP A 61 5.05 5.42 21.96
CA ASP A 61 4.34 4.65 20.93
C ASP A 61 5.22 4.21 19.75
N ARG A 62 6.42 4.76 19.62
CA ARG A 62 7.30 4.51 18.46
C ARG A 62 8.78 4.61 18.80
N VAL A 63 9.59 4.02 17.93
CA VAL A 63 11.05 4.17 17.92
C VAL A 63 11.45 4.82 16.61
N ILE A 64 12.27 5.87 16.68
CA ILE A 64 12.82 6.54 15.51
C ILE A 64 14.32 6.29 15.46
N LEU A 65 14.78 5.78 14.34
CA LEU A 65 16.18 5.70 13.98
C LEU A 65 16.52 6.88 13.05
N ARG A 66 17.27 7.85 13.58
CA ARG A 66 17.68 9.08 12.86
C ARG A 66 18.91 8.90 11.98
N GLU A 67 19.19 7.68 11.58
CA GLU A 67 20.36 7.34 10.79
C GLU A 67 20.04 7.50 9.31
N GLN A 68 20.87 8.26 8.61
CA GLN A 68 20.69 8.53 7.17
C GLN A 68 21.11 7.33 6.30
N SER A 69 21.91 6.41 6.83
CA SER A 69 22.30 5.21 6.10
C SER A 69 21.12 4.22 6.00
N LEU A 70 20.59 4.09 4.79
CA LEU A 70 19.53 3.12 4.46
C LEU A 70 19.94 1.69 4.79
N GLN A 71 21.22 1.33 4.60
CA GLN A 71 21.73 0.01 4.99
C GLN A 71 21.56 -0.25 6.49
N LYS A 72 21.87 0.73 7.34
CA LYS A 72 21.69 0.58 8.79
C LYS A 72 20.21 0.51 9.17
N GLN A 73 19.34 1.24 8.48
CA GLN A 73 17.90 1.11 8.66
C GLN A 73 17.41 -0.31 8.33
N LEU A 74 17.85 -0.88 7.21
CA LEU A 74 17.50 -2.25 6.81
C LEU A 74 18.03 -3.28 7.81
N VAL A 75 19.26 -3.13 8.31
CA VAL A 75 19.86 -4.01 9.33
C VAL A 75 19.03 -4.01 10.62
N VAL A 76 18.62 -2.83 11.10
CA VAL A 76 17.77 -2.71 12.30
C VAL A 76 16.39 -3.31 12.04
N ALA A 77 15.79 -3.04 10.89
CA ALA A 77 14.48 -3.59 10.55
C ALA A 77 14.54 -5.13 10.45
N GLN A 78 15.56 -5.68 9.81
CA GLN A 78 15.84 -7.11 9.76
C GLN A 78 15.97 -7.71 11.16
N HIS A 79 16.72 -7.07 12.05
CA HIS A 79 16.87 -7.53 13.43
C HIS A 79 15.53 -7.61 14.16
N LEU A 80 14.64 -6.64 13.94
CA LEU A 80 13.30 -6.64 14.51
C LEU A 80 12.49 -7.81 13.93
N LEU A 81 12.49 -7.99 12.61
CA LEU A 81 11.80 -9.11 11.95
C LEU A 81 12.30 -10.48 12.43
N ASP A 82 13.59 -10.63 12.71
CA ASP A 82 14.17 -11.88 13.24
C ASP A 82 13.86 -12.07 14.74
N THR A 83 13.67 -10.98 15.48
CA THR A 83 13.40 -11.02 16.92
C THR A 83 11.96 -11.38 17.23
N PHE A 84 11.01 -10.81 16.49
CA PHE A 84 9.57 -11.01 16.69
C PHE A 84 9.04 -12.08 15.75
N ARG A 85 8.40 -13.12 16.30
CA ARG A 85 7.92 -14.24 15.49
C ARG A 85 6.57 -13.90 14.87
N LYS A 86 6.50 -13.97 13.54
CA LYS A 86 5.27 -13.81 12.73
C LYS A 86 4.48 -12.52 13.03
N PRO A 87 5.12 -11.35 13.02
CA PRO A 87 4.36 -10.11 13.17
C PRO A 87 3.42 -9.91 11.99
N THR A 88 2.27 -9.28 12.25
CA THR A 88 1.51 -8.63 11.17
C THR A 88 2.27 -7.36 10.76
N ILE A 89 2.71 -7.27 9.51
CA ILE A 89 3.57 -6.17 9.08
C ILE A 89 2.76 -5.14 8.29
N TYR A 90 2.98 -3.88 8.60
CA TYR A 90 2.58 -2.75 7.79
C TYR A 90 3.85 -2.02 7.36
N VAL A 91 3.94 -1.65 6.10
CA VAL A 91 5.13 -1.00 5.55
C VAL A 91 4.70 0.25 4.80
N ALA A 92 5.43 1.34 5.00
CA ALA A 92 5.28 2.55 4.24
C ALA A 92 6.66 3.07 3.82
N PHE A 93 6.81 3.44 2.55
CA PHE A 93 7.96 4.20 2.09
C PHE A 93 7.53 5.59 1.65
N TYR A 94 8.25 6.58 2.13
CA TYR A 94 8.04 7.98 1.82
C TYR A 94 9.31 8.61 1.28
N ASP A 95 9.14 9.63 0.44
CA ASP A 95 10.22 10.46 -0.07
C ASP A 95 11.16 10.92 1.07
N PRO A 96 12.50 10.75 0.93
CA PRO A 96 13.24 10.34 -0.27
C PRO A 96 13.70 8.88 -0.27
N ALA A 97 12.90 7.93 0.28
CA ALA A 97 13.24 6.52 0.22
C ALA A 97 13.44 6.06 -1.23
N LEU A 98 14.61 5.47 -1.51
CA LEU A 98 14.93 5.00 -2.86
C LEU A 98 14.10 3.75 -3.20
N PRO A 99 13.67 3.60 -4.46
CA PRO A 99 12.97 2.41 -4.93
C PRO A 99 13.73 1.10 -4.72
N SER A 100 15.06 1.12 -4.85
CA SER A 100 15.90 -0.03 -4.55
C SER A 100 15.78 -0.47 -3.09
N THR A 101 15.67 0.46 -2.14
CA THR A 101 15.46 0.16 -0.72
C THR A 101 14.11 -0.48 -0.48
N ALA A 102 13.05 0.04 -1.11
CA ALA A 102 11.73 -0.57 -1.02
C ALA A 102 11.77 -2.02 -1.52
N TRP A 103 12.39 -2.25 -2.67
CA TRP A 103 12.54 -3.59 -3.23
C TRP A 103 13.36 -4.53 -2.33
N GLU A 104 14.53 -4.10 -1.84
CA GLU A 104 15.37 -4.88 -0.93
C GLU A 104 14.64 -5.26 0.35
N PHE A 105 13.89 -4.32 0.93
CA PHE A 105 13.09 -4.60 2.12
C PHE A 105 11.97 -5.61 1.85
N MET A 106 11.29 -5.50 0.71
CA MET A 106 10.25 -6.46 0.33
C MET A 106 10.84 -7.85 0.10
N LYS A 107 12.04 -7.98 -0.48
CA LYS A 107 12.75 -9.26 -0.58
C LYS A 107 13.03 -9.86 0.80
N ILE A 108 13.51 -9.06 1.76
CA ILE A 108 13.76 -9.49 3.14
C ILE A 108 12.48 -10.07 3.79
N ILE A 109 11.33 -9.45 3.55
CA ILE A 109 10.03 -9.92 4.04
C ILE A 109 9.64 -11.24 3.34
N ASN A 110 9.74 -11.29 2.01
CA ASN A 110 9.35 -12.45 1.21
C ASN A 110 10.22 -13.69 1.50
N GLU A 111 11.53 -13.53 1.59
CA GLU A 111 12.49 -14.59 1.98
C GLU A 111 12.13 -15.23 3.33
N ARG A 112 11.57 -14.44 4.26
CA ARG A 112 11.12 -14.88 5.58
C ARG A 112 9.68 -15.39 5.60
N LYS A 113 8.97 -15.33 4.47
CA LYS A 113 7.55 -15.69 4.33
C LYS A 113 6.68 -14.96 5.34
N LEU A 114 6.96 -13.68 5.56
CA LEU A 114 6.19 -12.83 6.46
C LEU A 114 4.99 -12.24 5.71
N SER A 115 3.86 -12.08 6.40
CA SER A 115 2.66 -11.49 5.83
C SER A 115 2.65 -9.98 6.05
N VAL A 116 2.37 -9.25 4.97
CA VAL A 116 2.21 -7.80 4.96
C VAL A 116 0.73 -7.48 4.86
N LYS A 117 0.17 -6.85 5.89
CA LYS A 117 -1.22 -6.44 5.88
C LYS A 117 -1.47 -5.23 5.00
N SER A 118 -0.51 -4.31 4.97
CA SER A 118 -0.59 -3.10 4.14
C SER A 118 0.80 -2.67 3.70
N PHE A 119 0.92 -2.34 2.43
CA PHE A 119 2.10 -1.73 1.83
C PHE A 119 1.73 -0.37 1.25
N VAL A 120 2.41 0.69 1.68
CA VAL A 120 2.23 2.06 1.19
C VAL A 120 3.50 2.50 0.50
N TYR A 121 3.39 3.00 -0.72
CA TYR A 121 4.56 3.42 -1.50
C TYR A 121 4.30 4.77 -2.14
N ARG A 122 5.03 5.80 -1.67
CA ARG A 122 4.98 7.14 -2.26
C ARG A 122 6.13 7.35 -3.22
N ILE A 123 5.82 7.48 -4.50
CA ILE A 123 6.78 7.64 -5.59
C ILE A 123 6.76 9.11 -6.03
N THR A 124 7.94 9.73 -6.02
CA THR A 124 8.18 11.12 -6.42
C THR A 124 9.12 11.25 -7.62
N GLU A 125 9.88 10.20 -7.93
CA GLU A 125 10.90 10.18 -8.97
C GLU A 125 10.67 9.06 -9.99
N ASP A 126 11.31 9.17 -11.15
CA ASP A 126 11.24 8.18 -12.23
C ASP A 126 11.89 6.85 -11.80
N SER A 127 11.10 5.96 -11.19
CA SER A 127 11.56 4.66 -10.72
C SER A 127 11.06 3.48 -11.56
N SER A 128 10.90 3.68 -12.87
CA SER A 128 10.10 2.80 -13.73
C SER A 128 10.51 1.33 -13.71
N GLU A 129 11.78 1.01 -13.47
CA GLU A 129 12.24 -0.39 -13.43
C GLU A 129 12.00 -1.12 -12.10
N PHE A 130 11.89 -0.38 -10.98
CA PHE A 130 11.76 -0.97 -9.65
C PHE A 130 10.31 -1.25 -9.29
N ILE A 131 9.35 -0.45 -9.76
CA ILE A 131 7.94 -0.66 -9.42
C ILE A 131 7.48 -2.07 -9.79
N PRO A 132 7.68 -2.57 -11.03
CA PRO A 132 7.26 -3.94 -11.36
C PRO A 132 7.88 -4.97 -10.40
N ARG A 133 9.17 -4.83 -10.09
CA ARG A 133 9.87 -5.75 -9.17
C ARG A 133 9.34 -5.68 -7.75
N ILE A 134 9.07 -4.48 -7.22
CA ILE A 134 8.45 -4.30 -5.90
C ILE A 134 7.08 -4.96 -5.89
N MET A 135 6.29 -4.77 -6.94
CA MET A 135 4.96 -5.35 -7.06
C MET A 135 5.00 -6.86 -7.12
N ASP A 136 5.92 -7.44 -7.88
CA ASP A 136 6.12 -8.89 -7.95
C ASP A 136 6.36 -9.47 -6.54
N GLU A 137 7.23 -8.84 -5.74
CA GLU A 137 7.47 -9.23 -4.35
C GLU A 137 6.24 -9.01 -3.43
N CYS A 138 5.36 -8.05 -3.74
CA CYS A 138 4.17 -7.78 -2.93
C CYS A 138 3.03 -8.78 -3.19
N THR A 139 2.90 -9.28 -4.43
CA THR A 139 1.71 -10.01 -4.90
C THR A 139 1.38 -11.27 -4.09
N GLU A 140 2.38 -11.93 -3.50
CA GLU A 140 2.17 -13.18 -2.75
C GLU A 140 1.95 -12.96 -1.25
N ILE A 141 2.36 -11.81 -0.72
CA ILE A 141 2.49 -11.60 0.73
C ILE A 141 1.64 -10.45 1.25
N THR A 142 1.00 -9.67 0.37
CA THR A 142 0.36 -8.39 0.73
C THR A 142 -1.14 -8.39 0.53
N ASP A 143 -1.90 -8.08 1.59
CA ASP A 143 -3.36 -7.97 1.52
C ASP A 143 -3.82 -6.66 0.85
N CYS A 144 -3.12 -5.55 1.12
CA CYS A 144 -3.50 -4.22 0.67
C CYS A 144 -2.29 -3.41 0.18
N ILE A 145 -2.39 -2.83 -1.01
CA ILE A 145 -1.36 -1.98 -1.61
C ILE A 145 -1.92 -0.58 -1.85
N TRP A 146 -1.23 0.41 -1.32
CA TRP A 146 -1.50 1.82 -1.57
C TRP A 146 -0.31 2.45 -2.25
N ILE A 147 -0.47 2.86 -3.50
CA ILE A 147 0.55 3.59 -4.24
C ILE A 147 0.12 5.04 -4.40
N ASN A 148 0.99 5.95 -3.98
CA ASN A 148 0.83 7.38 -4.20
C ASN A 148 1.92 7.88 -5.14
N ALA A 149 1.50 8.28 -6.33
CA ALA A 149 2.34 8.51 -7.47
C ALA A 149 2.26 9.97 -7.90
N ILE A 150 3.27 10.76 -7.50
CA ILE A 150 3.32 12.20 -7.76
C ILE A 150 4.51 12.49 -8.66
N PHE A 151 4.31 12.52 -9.97
CA PHE A 151 5.36 12.86 -10.94
C PHE A 151 5.27 14.30 -11.39
N ARG A 152 6.43 14.90 -11.66
CA ARG A 152 6.54 16.22 -12.26
C ARG A 152 6.43 16.19 -13.79
N ASP A 153 6.75 15.05 -14.42
CA ASP A 153 6.77 14.89 -15.86
C ASP A 153 5.55 14.12 -16.42
N GLU A 154 5.16 14.46 -17.64
CA GLU A 154 3.86 14.14 -18.23
C GLU A 154 3.79 12.77 -18.95
N LYS A 155 4.85 11.94 -18.95
CA LYS A 155 4.95 10.81 -19.91
C LYS A 155 5.45 9.47 -19.37
N THR A 156 5.18 9.10 -18.13
CA THR A 156 5.65 7.81 -17.61
C THR A 156 4.58 6.71 -17.66
N ASN A 157 4.81 5.66 -18.46
CA ASN A 157 3.96 4.45 -18.60
C ASN A 157 4.31 3.35 -17.58
N TRP A 158 4.68 3.71 -16.36
CA TRP A 158 5.26 2.77 -15.41
C TRP A 158 4.23 1.89 -14.69
N ILE A 159 2.95 2.28 -14.69
CA ILE A 159 1.88 1.47 -14.11
C ILE A 159 1.34 0.52 -15.17
N ASN A 160 1.72 -0.75 -15.05
CA ASN A 160 0.97 -1.83 -15.67
C ASN A 160 -0.11 -2.29 -14.68
N LEU A 161 -1.38 -1.98 -14.98
CA LEU A 161 -2.52 -2.38 -14.14
C LEU A 161 -2.62 -3.91 -13.98
N GLU A 162 -2.13 -4.70 -14.94
CA GLU A 162 -2.20 -6.16 -14.86
C GLU A 162 -1.35 -6.74 -13.71
N ASN A 163 -0.27 -6.04 -13.30
CA ASN A 163 0.58 -6.46 -12.18
C ASN A 163 -0.15 -6.43 -10.83
N PHE A 164 -1.32 -5.78 -10.79
CA PHE A 164 -2.11 -5.56 -9.60
C PHE A 164 -3.22 -6.61 -9.41
N LEU A 165 -3.50 -7.45 -10.41
CA LEU A 165 -4.61 -8.41 -10.34
C LEU A 165 -4.52 -9.40 -9.17
N ASN A 166 -3.31 -9.72 -8.70
CA ASN A 166 -3.10 -10.65 -7.59
C ASN A 166 -3.32 -10.00 -6.22
N CYS A 167 -3.43 -8.67 -6.15
CA CYS A 167 -3.61 -7.96 -4.89
C CYS A 167 -5.10 -7.86 -4.57
N ARG A 168 -5.47 -8.15 -3.33
CA ARG A 168 -6.88 -8.13 -2.90
C ARG A 168 -7.44 -6.71 -2.85
N ARG A 169 -6.66 -5.75 -2.33
CA ARG A 169 -7.08 -4.34 -2.19
C ARG A 169 -6.01 -3.39 -2.70
N ILE A 170 -6.42 -2.40 -3.49
CA ILE A 170 -5.51 -1.51 -4.20
C ILE A 170 -6.03 -0.08 -4.17
N ILE A 171 -5.16 0.84 -3.79
CA ILE A 171 -5.46 2.28 -3.77
C ILE A 171 -4.38 3.00 -4.58
N LEU A 172 -4.79 3.63 -5.68
CA LEU A 172 -3.92 4.35 -6.60
C LEU A 172 -4.23 5.84 -6.53
N HIS A 173 -3.27 6.64 -6.04
CA HIS A 173 -3.30 8.08 -6.19
C HIS A 173 -2.42 8.45 -7.37
N LEU A 174 -3.03 8.57 -8.54
CA LEU A 174 -2.33 8.93 -9.77
C LEU A 174 -2.34 10.44 -9.96
N ASN A 175 -1.29 10.99 -10.57
CA ASN A 175 -1.33 12.39 -11.01
C ASN A 175 -2.39 12.57 -12.12
N LYS A 176 -2.93 13.79 -12.26
CA LYS A 176 -3.86 14.19 -13.34
C LYS A 176 -3.29 13.97 -14.75
N ASN A 177 -1.96 13.89 -14.85
CA ASN A 177 -1.22 13.64 -16.08
C ASN A 177 -0.89 12.15 -16.30
N SER A 178 -1.62 11.23 -15.65
CA SER A 178 -1.45 9.79 -15.90
C SER A 178 -1.70 9.44 -17.36
N ASN A 179 -0.86 8.58 -17.93
CA ASN A 179 -1.02 8.05 -19.28
C ASN A 179 -2.11 6.97 -19.41
N LEU A 180 -2.76 6.58 -18.30
CA LEU A 180 -3.85 5.62 -18.34
C LEU A 180 -5.03 6.21 -19.11
N THR A 181 -5.24 5.68 -20.31
CA THR A 181 -6.37 6.07 -21.14
C THR A 181 -7.65 5.36 -20.67
N PRO A 182 -8.84 5.89 -21.00
CA PRO A 182 -10.08 5.18 -20.74
C PRO A 182 -10.10 3.76 -21.35
N HIS A 183 -9.45 3.59 -22.51
CA HIS A 183 -9.32 2.30 -23.18
C HIS A 183 -8.42 1.31 -22.41
N SER A 184 -7.31 1.78 -21.84
CA SER A 184 -6.43 0.98 -20.97
C SER A 184 -7.19 0.47 -19.75
N TRP A 185 -7.99 1.34 -19.13
CA TRP A 185 -8.87 0.98 -18.02
C TRP A 185 -9.95 -0.02 -18.41
N ASN A 186 -10.65 0.20 -19.53
CA ASN A 186 -11.66 -0.74 -20.01
C ASN A 186 -11.08 -2.12 -20.29
N THR A 187 -9.91 -2.18 -20.95
CA THR A 187 -9.18 -3.44 -21.19
C THR A 187 -8.85 -4.14 -19.87
N PHE A 188 -8.27 -3.43 -18.90
CA PHE A 188 -7.96 -3.98 -17.58
C PHE A 188 -9.21 -4.54 -16.86
N LEU A 189 -10.31 -3.76 -16.82
CA LEU A 189 -11.56 -4.19 -16.17
C LEU A 189 -12.15 -5.43 -16.84
N ARG A 190 -12.12 -5.51 -18.18
CA ARG A 190 -12.56 -6.70 -18.92
C ARG A 190 -11.70 -7.92 -18.61
N ASN A 191 -10.38 -7.74 -18.56
CA ASN A 191 -9.46 -8.82 -18.21
C ASN A 191 -9.75 -9.31 -16.78
N TRP A 192 -9.86 -8.39 -15.82
CA TRP A 192 -10.18 -8.70 -14.43
C TRP A 192 -11.50 -9.47 -14.28
N ILE A 193 -12.61 -8.98 -14.86
CA ILE A 193 -13.94 -9.64 -14.81
C ILE A 193 -13.86 -11.10 -15.29
N ASN A 194 -13.02 -11.35 -16.30
CA ASN A 194 -12.87 -12.65 -16.95
C ASN A 194 -11.73 -13.52 -16.37
N SER A 195 -11.03 -13.03 -15.35
CA SER A 195 -9.92 -13.73 -14.70
C SER A 195 -10.35 -14.39 -13.38
N ASP A 196 -9.46 -15.19 -12.80
CA ASP A 196 -9.58 -15.73 -11.44
C ASP A 196 -8.83 -14.86 -10.40
N ALA A 197 -8.54 -13.59 -10.76
CA ALA A 197 -7.84 -12.62 -9.91
C ALA A 197 -8.56 -12.41 -8.57
N GLN A 198 -7.80 -12.19 -7.50
CA GLN A 198 -8.35 -11.98 -6.14
C GLN A 198 -8.69 -10.53 -5.82
N LEU A 199 -8.56 -9.61 -6.79
CA LEU A 199 -8.88 -8.21 -6.59
C LEU A 199 -10.36 -8.03 -6.19
N GLU A 200 -10.57 -7.52 -4.98
CA GLU A 200 -11.87 -7.25 -4.38
C GLU A 200 -12.16 -5.75 -4.31
N CYS A 201 -11.12 -4.93 -4.14
CA CYS A 201 -11.25 -3.49 -4.00
C CYS A 201 -10.15 -2.77 -4.78
N LEU A 202 -10.55 -1.87 -5.69
CA LEU A 202 -9.64 -0.96 -6.38
C LEU A 202 -10.19 0.46 -6.26
N CYS A 203 -9.34 1.38 -5.85
CA CYS A 203 -9.67 2.80 -5.73
C CYS A 203 -8.66 3.59 -6.57
N CYS A 204 -9.12 4.52 -7.41
CA CYS A 204 -8.25 5.37 -8.21
C CYS A 204 -8.71 6.83 -8.15
N TYR A 205 -7.79 7.73 -7.82
CA TYR A 205 -8.04 9.17 -7.79
C TYR A 205 -7.66 9.84 -9.12
N ASN A 206 -8.17 11.07 -9.32
CA ASN A 206 -7.94 11.93 -10.48
C ASN A 206 -8.46 11.39 -11.83
N ILE A 207 -9.55 10.62 -11.81
CA ILE A 207 -10.27 10.21 -13.03
C ILE A 207 -11.15 11.35 -13.54
N LYS A 208 -11.04 11.69 -14.83
CA LYS A 208 -11.91 12.71 -15.43
C LYS A 208 -13.34 12.16 -15.53
N PRO A 209 -14.38 12.95 -15.20
CA PRO A 209 -15.77 12.51 -15.32
C PRO A 209 -16.14 12.00 -16.72
N THR A 210 -15.60 12.63 -17.77
CA THR A 210 -15.84 12.26 -19.17
C THR A 210 -15.26 10.90 -19.55
N ASP A 211 -14.23 10.46 -18.83
CA ASP A 211 -13.48 9.24 -19.16
C ASP A 211 -14.21 8.00 -18.63
N PHE A 212 -14.95 8.13 -17.53
CA PHE A 212 -15.62 7.01 -16.88
C PHE A 212 -16.57 6.25 -17.82
N LEU A 213 -17.34 6.96 -18.64
CA LEU A 213 -18.25 6.33 -19.61
C LEU A 213 -17.51 5.38 -20.55
N LEU A 214 -16.32 5.79 -21.01
CA LEU A 214 -15.47 5.00 -21.91
C LEU A 214 -14.76 3.87 -21.15
N MET A 215 -14.44 4.08 -19.87
CA MET A 215 -13.83 3.05 -19.01
C MET A 215 -14.78 1.87 -18.78
N VAL A 216 -16.08 2.12 -18.63
CA VAL A 216 -17.08 1.08 -18.33
C VAL A 216 -17.93 0.66 -19.53
N ASP A 217 -17.62 1.16 -20.72
CA ASP A 217 -18.35 0.84 -21.94
C ASP A 217 -18.38 -0.68 -22.20
N GLY A 218 -19.59 -1.20 -22.40
CA GLY A 218 -19.88 -2.62 -22.60
C GLY A 218 -19.43 -3.56 -21.47
N LEU A 219 -19.33 -3.08 -20.22
CA LEU A 219 -19.13 -3.93 -19.04
C LEU A 219 -20.44 -4.40 -18.39
N SER A 220 -21.55 -3.70 -18.62
CA SER A 220 -22.85 -4.00 -18.04
C SER A 220 -23.97 -3.90 -19.08
N ASP A 221 -24.92 -4.83 -19.03
CA ASP A 221 -26.09 -4.87 -19.91
C ASP A 221 -27.19 -3.88 -19.47
N GLU A 222 -27.19 -3.47 -18.21
CA GLU A 222 -28.22 -2.60 -17.62
C GLU A 222 -27.94 -1.10 -17.85
N GLY A 223 -26.77 -0.78 -18.42
CA GLY A 223 -26.29 0.58 -18.59
C GLY A 223 -25.75 1.18 -17.30
N ILE A 224 -25.63 2.51 -17.27
CA ILE A 224 -25.01 3.24 -16.17
C ILE A 224 -26.08 3.80 -15.24
N ASN A 225 -26.03 3.38 -13.98
CA ASN A 225 -26.85 3.92 -12.90
C ASN A 225 -26.32 5.29 -12.49
N ARG A 226 -27.22 6.23 -12.18
CA ARG A 226 -26.88 7.60 -11.77
C ARG A 226 -27.70 8.06 -10.58
N ARG A 227 -27.05 8.62 -9.57
CA ARG A 227 -27.70 9.30 -8.43
C ARG A 227 -26.83 10.46 -7.96
N ARG A 228 -27.28 11.72 -8.13
CA ARG A 228 -26.49 12.92 -7.78
C ARG A 228 -25.11 12.91 -8.47
N ALA A 229 -24.02 12.96 -7.71
CA ALA A 229 -22.64 12.92 -8.21
C ALA A 229 -22.09 11.48 -8.38
N TYR A 230 -22.93 10.48 -8.13
CA TYR A 230 -22.57 9.06 -8.23
C TYR A 230 -23.01 8.49 -9.57
N GLU A 231 -22.08 7.80 -10.22
CA GLU A 231 -22.34 7.02 -11.42
C GLU A 231 -21.70 5.64 -11.23
N TRP A 232 -22.41 4.56 -11.56
CA TRP A 232 -21.88 3.21 -11.41
C TRP A 232 -22.53 2.22 -12.36
N VAL A 233 -21.87 1.08 -12.54
CA VAL A 233 -22.38 -0.10 -13.22
C VAL A 233 -22.27 -1.29 -12.28
N ASP A 234 -23.30 -2.13 -12.29
CA ASP A 234 -23.25 -3.45 -11.66
C ASP A 234 -22.62 -4.43 -12.66
N VAL A 235 -21.64 -5.19 -12.20
CA VAL A 235 -20.94 -6.19 -13.02
C VAL A 235 -20.89 -7.53 -12.30
N LYS A 236 -20.91 -8.61 -13.08
CA LYS A 236 -20.85 -9.98 -12.56
C LYS A 236 -19.63 -10.69 -13.14
N ARG A 237 -18.80 -11.27 -12.27
CA ARG A 237 -17.65 -12.07 -12.68
C ARG A 237 -18.10 -13.44 -13.17
N ARG A 238 -17.18 -14.17 -13.81
CA ARG A 238 -17.43 -15.54 -14.32
C ARG A 238 -17.89 -16.51 -13.23
N ASP A 239 -17.34 -16.37 -12.02
CA ASP A 239 -17.71 -17.18 -10.85
C ASP A 239 -19.08 -16.81 -10.24
N GLY A 240 -19.73 -15.76 -10.77
CA GLY A 240 -21.01 -15.26 -10.30
C GLY A 240 -20.92 -14.26 -9.16
N THR A 241 -19.72 -13.89 -8.71
CA THR A 241 -19.56 -12.80 -7.72
C THR A 241 -19.94 -11.46 -8.33
N GLU A 242 -20.54 -10.59 -7.52
CA GLU A 242 -21.13 -9.33 -7.95
C GLU A 242 -20.33 -8.14 -7.39
N PHE A 243 -20.04 -7.20 -8.28
CA PHE A 243 -19.23 -6.03 -7.99
C PHE A 243 -19.89 -4.78 -8.53
N VAL A 244 -19.49 -3.64 -7.97
CA VAL A 244 -19.86 -2.32 -8.44
C VAL A 244 -18.60 -1.62 -8.93
N ILE A 245 -18.63 -1.14 -10.18
CA ILE A 245 -17.61 -0.23 -10.70
C ILE A 245 -18.26 1.14 -10.80
N GLY A 246 -17.79 2.08 -9.99
CA GLY A 246 -18.42 3.38 -9.85
C GLY A 246 -17.45 4.53 -9.77
N ARG A 247 -18.01 5.72 -9.72
CA ARG A 247 -17.28 6.96 -9.51
C ARG A 247 -18.09 7.93 -8.65
N ILE A 248 -17.34 8.78 -7.94
CA ILE A 248 -17.82 9.98 -7.26
C ILE A 248 -16.77 11.08 -7.50
N PHE A 249 -17.18 12.23 -8.05
CA PHE A 249 -16.28 13.35 -8.39
C PHE A 249 -15.12 13.02 -9.33
N ASP A 250 -13.91 12.81 -8.83
CA ASP A 250 -12.70 12.40 -9.56
C ASP A 250 -12.13 11.07 -9.02
N TYR A 251 -12.92 10.38 -8.20
CA TYR A 251 -12.58 9.11 -7.58
C TYR A 251 -13.36 8.00 -8.27
N MET A 252 -12.66 7.01 -8.83
CA MET A 252 -13.21 5.76 -9.33
C MET A 252 -12.98 4.66 -8.29
N TYR A 253 -13.96 3.79 -8.14
CA TYR A 253 -13.88 2.61 -7.29
C TYR A 253 -14.42 1.37 -8.00
N LEU A 254 -13.88 0.24 -7.59
CA LEU A 254 -14.38 -1.10 -7.81
C LEU A 254 -14.41 -1.74 -6.43
N GLU A 255 -15.56 -2.26 -6.03
CA GLU A 255 -15.76 -2.90 -4.74
C GLU A 255 -16.82 -3.99 -4.84
N THR A 256 -16.84 -4.90 -3.88
CA THR A 256 -17.90 -5.92 -3.84
C THR A 256 -19.27 -5.25 -3.71
N ARG A 257 -20.32 -5.88 -4.24
CA ARG A 257 -21.68 -5.33 -4.11
C ARG A 257 -22.07 -5.13 -2.65
N GLU A 258 -21.66 -6.03 -1.76
CA GLU A 258 -21.90 -5.91 -0.32
C GLU A 258 -21.21 -4.67 0.29
N GLU A 259 -19.90 -4.48 0.05
CA GLU A 259 -19.18 -3.29 0.52
C GLU A 259 -19.81 -1.99 -0.01
N HIS A 260 -20.24 -1.98 -1.28
CA HIS A 260 -20.95 -0.85 -1.86
C HIS A 260 -22.26 -0.56 -1.11
N LEU A 261 -23.05 -1.59 -0.82
CA LEU A 261 -24.31 -1.43 -0.10
C LEU A 261 -24.06 -0.86 1.31
N GLU A 262 -23.04 -1.35 2.02
CA GLU A 262 -22.70 -0.89 3.35
C GLU A 262 -22.19 0.56 3.38
N ALA A 263 -21.33 0.93 2.44
CA ALA A 263 -20.67 2.23 2.41
C ALA A 263 -21.62 3.37 2.01
N TRP A 264 -22.54 3.13 1.07
CA TRP A 264 -23.28 4.19 0.41
C TRP A 264 -24.77 4.28 0.78
N TRP A 265 -25.39 3.22 1.33
CA TRP A 265 -26.81 3.30 1.72
C TRP A 265 -27.07 4.05 3.03
N ARG A 266 -26.03 4.33 3.80
CA ARG A 266 -26.14 5.11 5.04
C ARG A 266 -26.09 6.63 4.82
N GLN A 267 -25.97 7.10 3.57
CA GLN A 267 -25.83 8.52 3.20
C GLN A 267 -27.06 9.08 2.47
#